data_AF-A0A812WA83-F1
#
_entry.id   AF-A0A812WA83-F1
#
_cell.length_a   1.000
_cell.length_b   1.000
_cell.length_c   1.000
_cell.angle_alpha   90.00
_cell.angle_beta   90.00
_cell.angle_gamma   90.00
#
_symmetry.space_group_name_H-M   'P 1'
#
loop_
_entity.id
_entity.type
_entity.pdbx_description
1 polymer ?
#
loop_
_entity_poly.entity_id
_entity_poly.type
_entity_poly.pdbx_seq_one_letter_code
_entity_poly.pdbx_strand_id
1 'polypeptide(L)'
;MPRTAERMDASGTADTFALDLLGVSAALAGLAVRDPSRNNTKDIFVNNMKGLVDELQDHIHSSIQPHQEYLNGLYGSFQTCRDELYASLAKAGKQNSSVSLGRAAHERCRSEQAQAKTSLAVCEAAKQDLAKADECTAWPVMQVTSIPDAGSVCLKTAVGETYEAYVRRMKEHWDDELSKYESMKASCSTKAIAPAEDCSKEETGLESKKLECDGVQSTFERGFCDQAVQANKAWYKYLVCYRAAKSSYEDATQTAKTIVDSKRLNLDASHRIECLLKVFSKKHDAEAALRECKLMDHSAETEKIQVQLQKVPDAETPPPSVIIPGDAAFAKEEYVNLASAASAPQTCALPFQLAM
;
A
#
# COMPACT_ATOMS: atom_id res chain seq x y z
N MET A 1 5.59 8.66 -23.24
CA MET A 1 6.57 9.22 -24.20
C MET A 1 6.30 10.71 -24.29
N PRO A 2 7.14 11.58 -23.72
CA PRO A 2 6.83 13.00 -23.71
C PRO A 2 7.16 13.56 -25.10
N ARG A 3 6.19 14.23 -25.71
CA ARG A 3 6.50 15.29 -26.68
C ARG A 3 7.38 16.27 -25.91
N THR A 4 8.57 16.53 -26.44
CA THR A 4 9.41 17.65 -26.04
C THR A 4 8.53 18.89 -25.95
N ALA A 5 8.19 19.31 -24.73
CA ALA A 5 7.72 20.65 -24.50
C ALA A 5 8.89 21.55 -24.94
N GLU A 6 8.76 22.16 -26.10
CA GLU A 6 9.57 23.33 -26.43
C GLU A 6 9.49 24.25 -25.22
N ARG A 7 10.63 24.40 -24.57
CA ARG A 7 10.84 25.37 -23.52
C ARG A 7 10.47 26.71 -24.17
N MET A 8 9.29 27.23 -23.89
CA MET A 8 8.91 28.57 -24.32
C MET A 8 9.82 29.51 -23.55
N ASP A 9 10.97 29.85 -24.15
CA ASP A 9 11.88 30.90 -23.69
C ASP A 9 11.15 32.24 -23.83
N ALA A 10 10.28 32.53 -22.85
CA ALA A 10 9.46 33.73 -22.80
C ALA A 10 10.18 34.92 -22.13
N SER A 11 11.42 34.75 -21.66
CA SER A 11 12.15 35.79 -20.93
C SER A 11 12.89 36.80 -21.81
N GLY A 12 13.03 36.56 -23.12
CA GLY A 12 13.90 37.37 -23.98
C GLY A 12 13.25 38.51 -24.77
N THR A 13 11.92 38.50 -24.98
CA THR A 13 11.27 39.37 -25.98
C THR A 13 10.21 40.32 -25.44
N ALA A 14 9.73 40.11 -24.21
CA ALA A 14 8.68 40.95 -23.64
C ALA A 14 9.21 42.32 -23.15
N ASP A 15 10.41 42.34 -22.56
CA ASP A 15 11.01 43.58 -22.02
C ASP A 15 11.51 44.52 -23.13
N THR A 16 11.92 43.99 -24.28
CA THR A 16 12.35 44.80 -25.44
C THR A 16 11.17 45.51 -26.11
N PHE A 17 10.01 44.86 -26.22
CA PHE A 17 8.84 45.45 -26.88
C PHE A 17 8.23 46.64 -26.11
N ALA A 18 8.19 46.59 -24.78
CA ALA A 18 7.64 47.69 -23.97
C ALA A 18 8.52 48.95 -24.04
N LEU A 19 9.85 48.78 -24.05
CA LEU A 19 10.80 49.87 -24.24
C LEU A 19 10.69 50.49 -25.63
N ASP A 20 10.49 49.67 -26.67
CA ASP A 20 10.30 50.14 -28.04
C ASP A 20 8.97 50.90 -28.21
N LEU A 21 7.88 50.45 -27.58
CA LEU A 21 6.59 51.15 -27.61
C LEU A 21 6.66 52.55 -26.96
N LEU A 22 7.38 52.68 -25.84
CA LEU A 22 7.61 53.98 -25.20
C LEU A 22 8.42 54.90 -26.10
N GLY A 23 9.43 54.38 -26.81
CA GLY A 23 10.20 55.13 -27.81
C GLY A 23 9.33 55.63 -28.98
N VAL A 24 8.43 54.78 -29.49
CA VAL A 24 7.47 55.15 -30.54
C VAL A 24 6.50 56.23 -30.04
N SER A 25 6.02 56.14 -28.80
CA SER A 25 5.14 57.15 -28.21
C SER A 25 5.79 58.54 -28.11
N ALA A 26 7.09 58.59 -27.77
CA ALA A 26 7.86 59.83 -27.72
C ALA A 26 8.10 60.44 -29.11
N ALA A 27 8.40 59.58 -30.10
CA ALA A 27 8.56 60.02 -31.50
C ALA A 27 7.26 60.59 -32.08
N LEU A 28 6.12 59.95 -31.80
CA LEU A 28 4.79 60.43 -32.20
C LEU A 28 4.43 61.78 -31.58
N ALA A 29 4.72 61.96 -30.28
CA ALA A 29 4.50 63.24 -29.60
C ALA A 29 5.34 64.37 -30.21
N GLY A 30 6.58 64.08 -30.64
CA GLY A 30 7.44 65.05 -31.33
C GLY A 30 6.96 65.43 -32.74
N LEU A 31 6.38 64.48 -33.47
CA LEU A 31 5.83 64.72 -34.81
C LEU A 31 4.53 65.53 -34.78
N ALA A 32 3.71 65.40 -33.71
CA ALA A 32 2.46 66.15 -33.53
C ALA A 32 2.63 67.68 -33.55
N VAL A 33 3.84 68.15 -33.25
CA VAL A 33 4.15 69.57 -33.09
C VAL A 33 4.66 70.21 -34.41
N ARG A 34 4.95 69.43 -35.46
CA ARG A 34 5.58 69.92 -36.70
C ARG A 34 4.67 69.79 -37.94
N ASP A 35 4.23 70.94 -38.44
CA ASP A 35 3.66 71.25 -39.77
C ASP A 35 2.24 70.70 -40.13
N PRO A 36 1.20 71.56 -40.18
CA PRO A 36 -0.17 71.21 -40.53
C PRO A 36 -0.49 71.13 -42.05
N SER A 37 0.47 71.26 -42.97
CA SER A 37 0.18 71.51 -44.40
C SER A 37 -0.04 70.29 -45.32
N ARG A 38 0.08 69.03 -44.85
CA ARG A 38 -0.15 67.81 -45.67
C ARG A 38 -1.17 66.83 -45.05
N ASN A 39 -2.46 67.13 -45.17
CA ASN A 39 -3.54 66.34 -44.55
C ASN A 39 -3.58 64.85 -45.02
N ASN A 40 -3.37 64.54 -46.30
CA ASN A 40 -3.51 63.14 -46.79
C ASN A 40 -2.44 62.17 -46.24
N THR A 41 -1.20 62.62 -46.07
CA THR A 41 -0.10 61.77 -45.55
C THR A 41 -0.28 61.48 -44.05
N LYS A 42 -0.82 62.44 -43.31
CA LYS A 42 -1.13 62.34 -41.88
C LYS A 42 -2.18 61.26 -41.61
N ASP A 43 -3.25 61.28 -42.39
CA ASP A 43 -4.37 60.33 -42.22
C ASP A 43 -3.94 58.89 -42.55
N ILE A 44 -3.14 58.70 -43.62
CA ILE A 44 -2.57 57.39 -43.98
C ILE A 44 -1.71 56.84 -42.83
N PHE A 45 -0.83 57.67 -42.26
CA PHE A 45 0.02 57.26 -41.17
C PHE A 45 -0.78 56.85 -39.92
N VAL A 46 -1.76 57.65 -39.52
CA VAL A 46 -2.62 57.33 -38.37
C VAL A 46 -3.37 56.03 -38.59
N ASN A 47 -3.93 55.83 -39.78
CA ASN A 47 -4.67 54.61 -40.09
C ASN A 47 -3.77 53.36 -40.03
N ASN A 48 -2.55 53.45 -40.56
CA ASN A 48 -1.59 52.33 -40.49
C ASN A 48 -1.18 52.02 -39.05
N MET A 49 -0.84 53.05 -38.26
CA MET A 49 -0.47 52.86 -36.86
C MET A 49 -1.63 52.33 -36.02
N LYS A 50 -2.86 52.78 -36.30
CA LYS A 50 -4.06 52.25 -35.66
C LYS A 50 -4.23 50.76 -35.96
N GLY A 51 -4.08 50.35 -37.22
CA GLY A 51 -4.13 48.93 -37.59
C GLY A 51 -3.13 48.08 -36.81
N LEU A 52 -1.89 48.55 -36.64
CA LEU A 52 -0.88 47.86 -35.83
C LEU A 52 -1.23 47.79 -34.33
N VAL A 53 -1.82 48.86 -33.77
CA VAL A 53 -2.27 48.89 -32.38
C VAL A 53 -3.43 47.91 -32.18
N ASP A 54 -4.40 47.90 -33.09
CA ASP A 54 -5.54 46.98 -33.06
C ASP A 54 -5.06 45.52 -33.14
N GLU A 55 -4.14 45.20 -34.06
CA GLU A 55 -3.50 43.87 -34.17
C GLU A 55 -2.74 43.47 -32.88
N LEU A 56 -2.03 44.41 -32.25
CA LEU A 56 -1.33 44.16 -30.99
C LEU A 56 -2.31 43.84 -29.86
N GLN A 57 -3.41 44.60 -29.75
CA GLN A 57 -4.45 44.37 -28.74
C GLN A 57 -5.12 43.00 -28.92
N ASP A 58 -5.46 42.63 -30.16
CA ASP A 58 -6.02 41.32 -30.48
C ASP A 58 -5.03 40.18 -30.17
N HIS A 59 -3.75 40.37 -30.47
CA HIS A 59 -2.71 39.41 -30.13
C HIS A 59 -2.53 39.28 -28.61
N ILE A 60 -2.60 40.38 -27.85
CA ILE A 60 -2.54 40.35 -26.38
C ILE A 60 -3.68 39.49 -25.84
N HIS A 61 -4.93 39.74 -26.26
CA HIS A 61 -6.09 38.98 -25.83
C HIS A 61 -5.99 37.48 -26.18
N SER A 62 -5.66 37.17 -27.43
CA SER A 62 -5.53 35.78 -27.88
C SER A 62 -4.36 35.03 -27.25
N SER A 63 -3.27 35.74 -26.90
CA SER A 63 -2.08 35.12 -26.30
C SER A 63 -2.29 34.57 -24.87
N ILE A 64 -3.35 34.96 -24.17
CA ILE A 64 -3.66 34.44 -22.82
C ILE A 64 -4.23 33.02 -22.87
N GLN A 65 -4.99 32.67 -23.91
CA GLN A 65 -5.67 31.39 -24.00
C GLN A 65 -4.71 30.18 -23.93
N PRO A 66 -3.59 30.14 -24.69
CA PRO A 66 -2.63 29.03 -24.58
C PRO A 66 -2.05 28.85 -23.17
N HIS A 67 -1.84 29.94 -22.42
CA HIS A 67 -1.38 29.86 -21.03
C HIS A 67 -2.46 29.27 -20.12
N GLN A 68 -3.73 29.62 -20.33
CA GLN A 68 -4.84 29.01 -19.61
C GLN A 68 -4.95 27.52 -19.89
N GLU A 69 -4.84 27.11 -21.16
CA GLU A 69 -4.88 25.70 -21.57
C GLU A 69 -3.71 24.91 -20.96
N TYR A 70 -2.52 25.50 -20.92
CA TYR A 70 -1.35 24.90 -20.28
C TYR A 70 -1.56 24.68 -18.78
N LEU A 71 -2.05 25.70 -18.05
CA LEU A 71 -2.38 25.57 -16.63
C LEU A 71 -3.48 24.51 -16.39
N ASN A 72 -4.50 24.46 -17.24
CA ASN A 72 -5.57 23.45 -17.15
C ASN A 72 -5.02 22.03 -17.34
N GLY A 73 -4.09 21.84 -18.28
CA GLY A 73 -3.43 20.54 -18.51
C GLY A 73 -2.57 20.10 -17.33
N LEU A 74 -1.80 21.02 -16.74
CA LEU A 74 -1.04 20.75 -15.52
C LEU A 74 -1.96 20.41 -14.34
N TYR A 75 -3.07 21.12 -14.19
CA TYR A 75 -4.06 20.81 -13.17
C TYR A 75 -4.69 19.41 -13.38
N GLY A 76 -4.98 19.04 -14.63
CA GLY A 76 -5.47 17.69 -14.96
C GLY A 76 -4.52 16.55 -14.55
N SER A 77 -3.23 16.85 -14.35
CA SER A 77 -2.25 15.86 -13.88
C SER A 77 -2.52 15.39 -12.45
N PHE A 78 -3.10 16.22 -11.58
CA PHE A 78 -3.50 15.78 -10.23
C PHE A 78 -4.56 14.69 -10.28
N GLN A 79 -5.57 14.86 -11.15
CA GLN A 79 -6.60 13.86 -11.38
C GLN A 79 -6.00 12.56 -11.91
N THR A 80 -5.05 12.65 -12.84
CA THR A 80 -4.36 11.47 -13.38
C THR A 80 -3.60 10.72 -12.28
N CYS A 81 -2.85 11.43 -11.42
CA CYS A 81 -2.16 10.81 -10.28
C CYS A 81 -3.14 10.06 -9.36
N ARG A 82 -4.30 10.67 -9.08
CA ARG A 82 -5.35 10.09 -8.25
C ARG A 82 -5.98 8.85 -8.88
N ASP A 83 -6.31 8.90 -10.17
CA ASP A 83 -6.89 7.76 -10.88
C ASP A 83 -5.92 6.59 -10.95
N GLU A 84 -4.62 6.87 -11.14
CA GLU A 84 -3.58 5.84 -11.07
C GLU A 84 -3.44 5.21 -9.68
N LEU A 85 -3.56 6.01 -8.61
CA LEU A 85 -3.58 5.52 -7.23
C LEU A 85 -4.72 4.53 -7.05
N TYR A 86 -5.97 4.95 -7.32
CA TYR A 86 -7.15 4.11 -7.10
C TYR A 86 -7.17 2.88 -8.00
N ALA A 87 -6.71 2.99 -9.25
CA ALA A 87 -6.56 1.83 -10.13
C ALA A 87 -5.52 0.83 -9.58
N SER A 88 -4.45 1.31 -8.95
CA SER A 88 -3.40 0.46 -8.36
C SER A 88 -3.87 -0.18 -7.04
N LEU A 89 -4.59 0.56 -6.21
CA LEU A 89 -5.21 0.04 -4.98
C LEU A 89 -6.31 -0.98 -5.30
N ALA A 90 -7.11 -0.78 -6.35
CA ALA A 90 -8.10 -1.77 -6.78
C ALA A 90 -7.43 -3.08 -7.23
N LYS A 91 -6.25 -3.03 -7.85
CA LYS A 91 -5.46 -4.23 -8.19
C LYS A 91 -4.94 -4.93 -6.94
N ALA A 92 -4.44 -4.18 -5.96
CA ALA A 92 -4.04 -4.73 -4.66
C ALA A 92 -5.24 -5.37 -3.93
N GLY A 93 -6.42 -4.72 -3.99
CA GLY A 93 -7.66 -5.25 -3.44
C GLY A 93 -8.16 -6.52 -4.12
N LYS A 94 -7.87 -6.74 -5.41
CA LYS A 94 -8.18 -8.03 -6.07
C LYS A 94 -7.33 -9.18 -5.54
N GLN A 95 -6.14 -8.92 -5.00
CA GLN A 95 -5.36 -9.96 -4.30
C GLN A 95 -6.02 -10.38 -2.97
N ASN A 96 -6.94 -9.56 -2.43
CA ASN A 96 -7.70 -9.90 -1.24
C ASN A 96 -8.60 -11.14 -1.44
N SER A 97 -9.05 -11.44 -2.67
CA SER A 97 -9.80 -12.68 -2.92
C SER A 97 -8.91 -13.91 -2.79
N SER A 98 -7.64 -13.82 -3.24
CA SER A 98 -6.65 -14.87 -3.01
C SER A 98 -6.32 -15.03 -1.54
N VAL A 99 -6.24 -13.93 -0.79
CA VAL A 99 -6.07 -13.94 0.68
C VAL A 99 -7.24 -14.63 1.37
N SER A 100 -8.48 -14.29 1.01
CA SER A 100 -9.68 -14.91 1.59
C SER A 100 -9.76 -16.42 1.32
N LEU A 101 -9.44 -16.84 0.10
CA LEU A 101 -9.35 -18.27 -0.23
C LEU A 101 -8.21 -18.96 0.54
N GLY A 102 -7.07 -18.28 0.69
CA GLY A 102 -5.95 -18.73 1.51
C GLY A 102 -6.33 -18.89 2.99
N ARG A 103 -7.10 -17.94 3.55
CA ARG A 103 -7.59 -17.97 4.94
C ARG A 103 -8.42 -19.23 5.19
N ALA A 104 -9.44 -19.43 4.37
CA ALA A 104 -10.33 -20.60 4.49
C ALA A 104 -9.56 -21.93 4.31
N ALA A 105 -8.59 -21.95 3.39
CA ALA A 105 -7.73 -23.13 3.20
C ALA A 105 -6.85 -23.40 4.43
N HIS A 106 -6.24 -22.36 5.01
CA HIS A 106 -5.40 -22.47 6.20
C HIS A 106 -6.19 -22.94 7.41
N GLU A 107 -7.34 -22.32 7.70
CA GLU A 107 -8.24 -22.72 8.80
C GLU A 107 -8.67 -24.18 8.69
N ARG A 108 -9.12 -24.60 7.49
CA ARG A 108 -9.49 -25.99 7.22
C ARG A 108 -8.32 -26.93 7.44
N CYS A 109 -7.13 -26.60 6.95
CA CYS A 109 -5.96 -27.44 7.13
C CYS A 109 -5.63 -27.63 8.62
N ARG A 110 -5.68 -26.54 9.42
CA ARG A 110 -5.43 -26.63 10.87
C ARG A 110 -6.49 -27.45 11.61
N SER A 111 -7.73 -27.49 11.12
CA SER A 111 -8.76 -28.40 11.60
C SER A 111 -8.43 -29.87 11.29
N GLU A 112 -8.03 -30.17 10.06
CA GLU A 112 -7.64 -31.53 9.65
C GLU A 112 -6.37 -32.01 10.39
N GLN A 113 -5.41 -31.11 10.66
CA GLN A 113 -4.24 -31.41 11.50
C GLN A 113 -4.66 -31.74 12.95
N ALA A 114 -5.63 -31.01 13.51
CA ALA A 114 -6.15 -31.31 14.85
C ALA A 114 -6.82 -32.70 14.90
N GLN A 115 -7.51 -33.10 13.84
CA GLN A 115 -8.09 -34.45 13.70
C GLN A 115 -6.99 -35.52 13.61
N ALA A 116 -5.95 -35.31 12.79
CA ALA A 116 -4.82 -36.23 12.71
C ALA A 116 -4.11 -36.41 14.05
N LYS A 117 -3.96 -35.32 14.82
CA LYS A 117 -3.41 -35.37 16.18
C LYS A 117 -4.29 -36.18 17.13
N THR A 118 -5.62 -36.04 17.01
CA THR A 118 -6.58 -36.83 17.80
C THR A 118 -6.47 -38.32 17.44
N SER A 119 -6.34 -38.67 16.15
CA SER A 119 -6.15 -40.06 15.72
C SER A 119 -4.86 -40.68 16.28
N LEU A 120 -3.75 -39.94 16.27
CA LEU A 120 -2.50 -40.40 16.89
C LEU A 120 -2.67 -40.65 18.39
N ALA A 121 -3.29 -39.72 19.12
CA ALA A 121 -3.53 -39.87 20.55
C ALA A 121 -4.41 -41.09 20.87
N VAL A 122 -5.40 -41.40 20.03
CA VAL A 122 -6.22 -42.62 20.16
C VAL A 122 -5.39 -43.88 19.94
N CYS A 123 -4.52 -43.90 18.92
CA CYS A 123 -3.61 -45.03 18.69
C CYS A 123 -2.63 -45.23 19.86
N GLU A 124 -2.02 -44.15 20.35
CA GLU A 124 -1.09 -44.20 21.50
C GLU A 124 -1.78 -44.73 22.76
N ALA A 125 -3.03 -44.33 23.01
CA ALA A 125 -3.83 -44.87 24.11
C ALA A 125 -4.11 -46.37 23.95
N ALA A 126 -4.50 -46.81 22.76
CA ALA A 126 -4.70 -48.23 22.46
C ALA A 126 -3.41 -49.05 22.65
N LYS A 127 -2.26 -48.52 22.19
CA LYS A 127 -0.94 -49.12 22.38
C LYS A 127 -0.57 -49.25 23.87
N GLN A 128 -0.88 -48.24 24.69
CA GLN A 128 -0.65 -48.31 26.13
C GLN A 128 -1.54 -49.36 26.81
N ASP A 129 -2.79 -49.50 26.39
CA ASP A 129 -3.71 -50.50 26.94
C ASP A 129 -3.32 -51.92 26.53
N LEU A 130 -2.75 -52.10 25.33
CA LEU A 130 -2.13 -53.36 24.89
C LEU A 130 -0.83 -53.68 25.62
N ALA A 131 0.03 -52.69 25.89
CA ALA A 131 1.24 -52.92 26.68
C ALA A 131 0.92 -53.42 28.11
N LYS A 132 -0.15 -52.90 28.72
CA LYS A 132 -0.70 -53.43 29.99
C LYS A 132 -1.30 -54.84 29.84
N ALA A 133 -1.69 -55.24 28.62
CA ALA A 133 -2.13 -56.60 28.33
C ALA A 133 -0.93 -57.54 28.06
N ASP A 134 0.22 -57.05 27.59
CA ASP A 134 1.44 -57.85 27.44
C ASP A 134 2.04 -58.29 28.79
N GLU A 135 1.76 -57.58 29.89
CA GLU A 135 2.01 -58.09 31.26
C GLU A 135 1.32 -59.45 31.51
N CYS A 136 0.28 -59.78 30.73
CA CYS A 136 -0.42 -61.05 30.76
C CYS A 136 0.23 -62.16 29.93
N THR A 137 1.36 -61.94 29.26
CA THR A 137 2.08 -62.99 28.52
C THR A 137 2.58 -64.12 29.44
N ALA A 138 2.83 -63.82 30.72
CA ALA A 138 3.17 -64.82 31.74
C ALA A 138 1.95 -65.62 32.26
N TRP A 139 0.72 -65.14 32.02
CA TRP A 139 -0.49 -65.77 32.54
C TRP A 139 -0.74 -67.19 32.01
N PRO A 140 -0.65 -67.47 30.69
CA PRO A 140 -0.73 -68.84 30.18
C PRO A 140 0.34 -69.75 30.80
N VAL A 141 1.57 -69.25 30.97
CA VAL A 141 2.65 -70.02 31.60
C VAL A 141 2.25 -70.39 33.02
N MET A 142 1.76 -69.44 33.83
CA MET A 142 1.27 -69.69 35.20
C MET A 142 0.12 -70.69 35.28
N GLN A 143 -0.73 -70.80 34.24
CA GLN A 143 -1.83 -71.77 34.22
C GLN A 143 -1.38 -73.21 33.96
N VAL A 144 -0.26 -73.39 33.25
CA VAL A 144 0.32 -74.71 32.93
C VAL A 144 1.60 -75.02 33.72
N THR A 145 2.13 -74.10 34.52
CA THR A 145 3.24 -74.42 35.44
C THR A 145 2.78 -75.56 36.35
N SER A 146 3.43 -76.71 36.23
CA SER A 146 3.16 -77.87 37.06
C SER A 146 3.34 -77.51 38.54
N ILE A 147 2.43 -77.95 39.41
CA ILE A 147 2.56 -77.87 40.87
C ILE A 147 3.97 -78.36 41.20
N PRO A 148 4.86 -77.50 41.74
CA PRO A 148 6.24 -77.89 41.88
C PRO A 148 6.33 -79.04 42.89
N ASP A 149 7.12 -80.04 42.54
CA ASP A 149 7.18 -81.31 43.28
C ASP A 149 7.58 -81.03 44.74
N ALA A 150 6.95 -81.69 45.72
CA ALA A 150 6.97 -81.29 47.14
C ALA A 150 8.39 -81.09 47.72
N GLY A 151 9.40 -81.77 47.16
CA GLY A 151 10.81 -81.65 47.53
C GLY A 151 11.54 -80.39 47.01
N SER A 152 10.99 -79.69 46.02
CA SER A 152 11.59 -78.49 45.40
C SER A 152 11.06 -77.17 45.97
N VAL A 153 9.95 -77.21 46.72
CA VAL A 153 9.21 -76.02 47.15
C VAL A 153 9.37 -75.67 48.62
N CYS A 154 9.86 -76.62 49.41
CA CYS A 154 10.26 -76.32 50.78
C CYS A 154 11.52 -75.44 50.71
N LEU A 155 11.38 -74.15 51.05
CA LEU A 155 12.52 -73.26 51.19
C LEU A 155 13.53 -73.92 52.14
N LYS A 156 14.82 -73.90 51.82
CA LYS A 156 15.82 -74.42 52.76
C LYS A 156 15.69 -73.68 54.10
N THR A 157 15.77 -74.43 55.19
CA THR A 157 15.81 -73.84 56.53
C THR A 157 17.04 -72.93 56.64
N ALA A 158 16.85 -71.75 57.23
CA ALA A 158 17.99 -70.87 57.51
C ALA A 158 18.78 -71.41 58.71
N VAL A 159 20.09 -71.15 58.76
CA VAL A 159 20.94 -71.59 59.87
C VAL A 159 20.45 -70.95 61.17
N GLY A 160 20.02 -71.78 62.13
CA GLY A 160 19.48 -71.31 63.41
C GLY A 160 17.98 -70.94 63.40
N GLU A 161 17.26 -71.17 62.30
CA GLU A 161 15.82 -70.96 62.22
C GLU A 161 15.05 -71.97 63.08
N THR A 162 14.12 -71.49 63.90
CA THR A 162 13.23 -72.37 64.66
C THR A 162 12.14 -72.94 63.73
N TYR A 163 11.56 -74.07 64.12
CA TYR A 163 10.44 -74.66 63.37
C TYR A 163 9.27 -73.68 63.20
N GLU A 164 8.94 -72.89 64.24
CA GLU A 164 7.89 -71.86 64.16
C GLU A 164 8.23 -70.78 63.13
N ALA A 165 9.46 -70.27 63.13
CA ALA A 165 9.92 -69.26 62.18
C ALA A 165 9.88 -69.77 60.73
N TYR A 166 10.29 -71.03 60.53
CA TYR A 166 10.21 -71.70 59.23
C TYR A 166 8.77 -71.82 58.72
N VAL A 167 7.86 -72.35 59.54
CA VAL A 167 6.45 -72.54 59.13
C VAL A 167 5.76 -71.20 58.86
N ARG A 168 6.08 -70.15 59.63
CA ARG A 168 5.58 -68.78 59.39
C ARG A 168 6.06 -68.22 58.07
N ARG A 169 7.37 -68.30 57.78
CA ARG A 169 7.95 -67.87 56.49
C ARG A 169 7.37 -68.63 55.31
N MET A 170 7.13 -69.93 55.46
CA MET A 170 6.48 -70.74 54.42
C MET A 170 5.03 -70.31 54.19
N LYS A 171 4.28 -69.98 55.25
CA LYS A 171 2.93 -69.42 55.11
C LYS A 171 2.95 -68.10 54.33
N GLU A 172 3.82 -67.16 54.73
CA GLU A 172 3.95 -65.86 54.08
C GLU A 172 4.33 -66.02 52.60
N HIS A 173 5.28 -66.92 52.28
CA HIS A 173 5.66 -67.21 50.89
C HIS A 173 4.48 -67.67 50.04
N TRP A 174 3.66 -68.60 50.54
CA TRP A 174 2.52 -69.12 49.79
C TRP A 174 1.34 -68.15 49.72
N ASP A 175 1.13 -67.35 50.75
CA ASP A 175 0.17 -66.24 50.72
C ASP A 175 0.58 -65.21 49.64
N ASP A 176 1.87 -64.91 49.51
CA ASP A 176 2.41 -64.03 48.47
C ASP A 176 2.25 -64.63 47.05
N GLU A 177 2.60 -65.90 46.85
CA GLU A 177 2.44 -66.58 45.55
C GLU A 177 0.97 -66.69 45.14
N LEU A 178 0.07 -66.99 46.08
CA LEU A 178 -1.37 -66.99 45.84
C LEU A 178 -1.86 -65.59 45.46
N SER A 179 -1.45 -64.56 46.20
CA SER A 179 -1.81 -63.17 45.92
C SER A 179 -1.34 -62.74 44.53
N LYS A 180 -0.12 -63.13 44.12
CA LYS A 180 0.39 -62.90 42.75
C LYS A 180 -0.47 -63.61 41.70
N TYR A 181 -0.80 -64.87 41.92
CA TYR A 181 -1.64 -65.64 41.00
C TYR A 181 -3.05 -65.03 40.87
N GLU A 182 -3.70 -64.66 41.97
CA GLU A 182 -5.03 -64.05 41.95
C GLU A 182 -5.03 -62.67 41.29
N SER A 183 -4.00 -61.86 41.56
CA SER A 183 -3.79 -60.57 40.91
C SER A 183 -3.60 -60.73 39.39
N MET A 184 -2.77 -61.68 38.97
CA MET A 184 -2.54 -61.99 37.56
C MET A 184 -3.82 -62.52 36.90
N LYS A 185 -4.54 -63.43 37.58
CA LYS A 185 -5.82 -63.98 37.12
C LYS A 185 -6.85 -62.89 36.87
N ALA A 186 -7.08 -62.02 37.86
CA ALA A 186 -8.03 -60.93 37.76
C ALA A 186 -7.68 -59.96 36.62
N SER A 187 -6.38 -59.76 36.37
CA SER A 187 -5.90 -58.83 35.35
C SER A 187 -5.88 -59.41 33.92
N CYS A 188 -5.76 -60.74 33.79
CA CYS A 188 -5.40 -61.40 32.53
C CYS A 188 -6.37 -62.48 32.03
N SER A 189 -7.30 -62.99 32.85
CA SER A 189 -8.12 -64.15 32.48
C SER A 189 -9.12 -63.92 31.33
N THR A 190 -9.34 -62.67 30.92
CA THR A 190 -10.28 -62.28 29.85
C THR A 190 -9.65 -61.47 28.72
N LYS A 191 -8.36 -61.14 28.81
CA LYS A 191 -7.66 -60.33 27.81
C LYS A 191 -7.00 -61.24 26.78
N ALA A 192 -7.37 -61.10 25.50
CA ALA A 192 -6.59 -61.68 24.42
C ALA A 192 -5.25 -60.93 24.29
N ILE A 193 -4.15 -61.65 24.13
CA ILE A 193 -2.85 -61.07 23.75
C ILE A 193 -3.00 -60.63 22.29
N ALA A 194 -3.30 -59.35 22.09
CA ALA A 194 -3.34 -58.76 20.76
C ALA A 194 -1.92 -58.32 20.35
N PRO A 195 -1.58 -58.37 19.04
CA PRO A 195 -0.30 -57.88 18.56
C PRO A 195 -0.11 -56.39 18.91
N ALA A 196 1.14 -55.98 19.16
CA ALA A 196 1.46 -54.59 19.46
C ALA A 196 0.90 -53.65 18.38
N GLU A 197 0.14 -52.62 18.81
CA GLU A 197 -0.35 -51.57 17.92
C GLU A 197 0.83 -50.72 17.41
N ASP A 198 0.95 -50.58 16.10
CA ASP A 198 1.95 -49.73 15.45
C ASP A 198 1.30 -48.40 15.02
N CYS A 199 1.64 -47.33 15.73
CA CYS A 199 1.15 -45.96 15.46
C CYS A 199 1.99 -45.19 14.44
N SER A 200 3.00 -45.82 13.80
CA SER A 200 3.91 -45.15 12.86
C SER A 200 3.17 -44.49 11.69
N LYS A 201 2.01 -45.04 11.30
CA LYS A 201 1.17 -44.50 10.24
C LYS A 201 0.52 -43.17 10.64
N GLU A 202 -0.06 -43.11 11.84
CA GLU A 202 -0.69 -41.91 12.40
C GLU A 202 0.34 -40.82 12.68
N GLU A 203 1.53 -41.19 13.17
CA GLU A 203 2.66 -40.26 13.36
C GLU A 203 3.08 -39.64 12.02
N THR A 204 3.32 -40.49 11.01
CA THR A 204 3.67 -40.02 9.66
C THR A 204 2.56 -39.17 9.05
N GLY A 205 1.29 -39.54 9.29
CA GLY A 205 0.12 -38.79 8.85
C GLY A 205 0.04 -37.40 9.47
N LEU A 206 0.29 -37.28 10.78
CA LEU A 206 0.31 -36.00 11.48
C LEU A 206 1.45 -35.11 10.99
N GLU A 207 2.66 -35.64 10.85
CA GLU A 207 3.80 -34.83 10.39
C GLU A 207 3.63 -34.40 8.93
N SER A 208 3.15 -35.28 8.06
CA SER A 208 2.78 -34.94 6.68
C SER A 208 1.74 -33.83 6.64
N LYS A 209 0.70 -33.92 7.48
CA LYS A 209 -0.36 -32.92 7.53
C LYS A 209 0.14 -31.57 8.06
N LYS A 210 1.02 -31.58 9.06
CA LYS A 210 1.66 -30.38 9.57
C LYS A 210 2.48 -29.67 8.49
N LEU A 211 3.31 -30.40 7.74
CA LEU A 211 4.08 -29.84 6.62
C LEU A 211 3.17 -29.25 5.53
N GLU A 212 2.08 -29.94 5.20
CA GLU A 212 1.06 -29.43 4.27
C GLU A 212 0.48 -28.10 4.77
N CYS A 213 0.04 -28.06 6.04
CA CYS A 213 -0.56 -26.86 6.62
C CYS A 213 0.41 -25.69 6.77
N ASP A 214 1.69 -25.96 7.03
CA ASP A 214 2.75 -24.93 7.06
C ASP A 214 2.98 -24.36 5.66
N GLY A 215 2.89 -25.17 4.61
CA GLY A 215 2.91 -24.71 3.21
C GLY A 215 1.70 -23.84 2.84
N VAL A 216 0.50 -24.24 3.28
CA VAL A 216 -0.72 -23.45 3.12
C VAL A 216 -0.62 -22.12 3.89
N GLN A 217 -0.11 -22.16 5.13
CA GLN A 217 0.13 -20.96 5.94
C GLN A 217 1.07 -20.00 5.22
N SER A 218 2.21 -20.46 4.70
CA SER A 218 3.16 -19.59 4.00
C SER A 218 2.55 -18.94 2.77
N THR A 219 1.73 -19.67 2.01
CA THR A 219 1.03 -19.12 0.84
C THR A 219 0.01 -18.07 1.24
N PHE A 220 -0.75 -18.34 2.30
CA PHE A 220 -1.74 -17.44 2.88
C PHE A 220 -1.10 -16.13 3.36
N GLU A 221 -0.05 -16.21 4.18
CA GLU A 221 0.70 -15.06 4.71
C GLU A 221 1.35 -14.25 3.60
N ARG A 222 1.93 -14.91 2.59
CA ARG A 222 2.51 -14.22 1.43
C ARG A 222 1.49 -13.35 0.72
N GLY A 223 0.23 -13.80 0.62
CA GLY A 223 -0.85 -12.99 0.03
C GLY A 223 -1.03 -11.65 0.73
N PHE A 224 -0.99 -11.62 2.07
CA PHE A 224 -1.05 -10.39 2.85
C PHE A 224 0.19 -9.51 2.64
N CYS A 225 1.38 -10.11 2.65
CA CYS A 225 2.61 -9.36 2.38
C CYS A 225 2.59 -8.72 0.99
N ASP A 226 2.18 -9.47 -0.04
CA ASP A 226 2.08 -8.96 -1.40
C ASP A 226 1.07 -7.82 -1.51
N GLN A 227 -0.10 -7.95 -0.87
CA GLN A 227 -1.10 -6.89 -0.82
C GLN A 227 -0.54 -5.62 -0.18
N ALA A 228 0.14 -5.74 0.97
CA ALA A 228 0.75 -4.60 1.66
C ALA A 228 1.86 -3.94 0.83
N VAL A 229 2.70 -4.73 0.15
CA VAL A 229 3.74 -4.22 -0.76
C VAL A 229 3.11 -3.46 -1.93
N GLN A 230 2.06 -3.99 -2.56
CA GLN A 230 1.39 -3.33 -3.68
C GLN A 230 0.70 -2.03 -3.24
N ALA A 231 0.03 -2.04 -2.08
CA ALA A 231 -0.60 -0.84 -1.53
C ALA A 231 0.44 0.26 -1.25
N ASN A 232 1.56 -0.08 -0.60
CA ASN A 232 2.65 0.87 -0.35
C ASN A 232 3.29 1.39 -1.64
N LYS A 233 3.51 0.52 -2.63
CA LYS A 233 4.06 0.92 -3.93
C LYS A 233 3.12 1.86 -4.68
N ALA A 234 1.81 1.59 -4.66
CA ALA A 234 0.80 2.46 -5.24
C ALA A 234 0.81 3.84 -4.57
N TRP A 235 0.84 3.87 -3.24
CA TRP A 235 0.89 5.09 -2.46
C TRP A 235 2.15 5.92 -2.74
N TYR A 236 3.32 5.30 -2.73
CA TYR A 236 4.57 5.98 -3.04
C TYR A 236 4.57 6.57 -4.46
N LYS A 237 4.10 5.78 -5.45
CA LYS A 237 3.99 6.26 -6.84
C LYS A 237 3.07 7.48 -6.93
N TYR A 238 1.94 7.46 -6.22
CA TYR A 238 1.04 8.59 -6.11
C TYR A 238 1.74 9.83 -5.54
N LEU A 239 2.44 9.71 -4.42
CA LEU A 239 3.12 10.85 -3.79
C LEU A 239 4.17 11.47 -4.71
N VAL A 240 4.94 10.65 -5.44
CA VAL A 240 5.91 11.14 -6.43
C VAL A 240 5.20 11.89 -7.55
N CYS A 241 4.13 11.32 -8.11
CA CYS A 241 3.32 11.94 -9.15
C CYS A 241 2.71 13.28 -8.70
N TYR A 242 2.05 13.27 -7.54
CA TYR A 242 1.40 14.45 -6.96
C TYR A 242 2.40 15.58 -6.70
N ARG A 243 3.57 15.28 -6.11
CA ARG A 243 4.62 16.29 -5.88
C ARG A 243 5.15 16.89 -7.18
N ALA A 244 5.34 16.06 -8.21
CA ALA A 244 5.78 16.54 -9.53
C ALA A 244 4.72 17.41 -10.21
N ALA A 245 3.43 17.02 -10.13
CA ALA A 245 2.32 17.82 -10.62
C ALA A 245 2.20 19.16 -9.88
N LYS A 246 2.33 19.13 -8.54
CA LYS A 246 2.32 20.33 -7.70
C LYS A 246 3.42 21.30 -8.08
N SER A 247 4.67 20.85 -8.12
CA SER A 247 5.82 21.69 -8.50
C SER A 247 5.60 22.31 -9.88
N SER A 248 5.23 21.49 -10.88
CA SER A 248 5.00 21.98 -12.24
C SER A 248 3.89 23.04 -12.31
N TYR A 249 2.79 22.84 -11.57
CA TYR A 249 1.68 23.77 -11.53
C TYR A 249 2.03 25.09 -10.84
N GLU A 250 2.77 25.03 -9.73
CA GLU A 250 3.23 26.21 -8.99
C GLU A 250 4.20 27.05 -9.83
N ASP A 251 5.16 26.41 -10.51
CA ASP A 251 6.12 27.07 -11.42
C ASP A 251 5.41 27.74 -12.61
N ALA A 252 4.46 27.02 -13.23
CA ALA A 252 3.66 27.56 -14.32
C ALA A 252 2.75 28.71 -13.87
N THR A 253 2.21 28.63 -12.65
CA THR A 253 1.40 29.70 -12.05
C THR A 253 2.23 30.96 -11.86
N GLN A 254 3.46 30.84 -11.36
CA GLN A 254 4.33 32.00 -11.19
C GLN A 254 4.71 32.62 -12.53
N THR A 255 5.01 31.79 -13.53
CA THR A 255 5.30 32.23 -14.90
C THR A 255 4.11 32.96 -15.52
N ALA A 256 2.91 32.41 -15.38
CA ALA A 256 1.69 33.00 -15.93
C ALA A 256 1.36 34.36 -15.32
N LYS A 257 1.63 34.58 -14.02
CA LYS A 257 1.48 35.90 -13.38
C LYS A 257 2.38 36.94 -14.04
N THR A 258 3.66 36.64 -14.21
CA THR A 258 4.61 37.55 -14.88
C THR A 258 4.17 37.88 -16.31
N ILE A 259 3.67 36.89 -17.05
CA ILE A 259 3.17 37.10 -18.42
C ILE A 259 1.93 37.99 -18.40
N VAL A 260 0.96 37.76 -17.51
CA VAL A 260 -0.24 38.60 -17.37
C VAL A 260 0.15 40.04 -17.06
N ASP A 261 1.06 40.27 -16.12
CA ASP A 261 1.51 41.61 -15.76
C ASP A 261 2.19 42.33 -16.95
N SER A 262 3.04 41.62 -17.71
CA SER A 262 3.63 42.15 -18.94
C SER A 262 2.58 42.48 -20.00
N LYS A 263 1.57 41.62 -20.18
CA LYS A 263 0.48 41.84 -21.14
C LYS A 263 -0.41 43.02 -20.74
N ARG A 264 -0.66 43.22 -19.44
CA ARG A 264 -1.35 44.39 -18.90
C ARG A 264 -0.60 45.68 -19.21
N LEU A 265 0.71 45.71 -19.00
CA LEU A 265 1.55 46.86 -19.33
C LEU A 265 1.51 47.18 -20.84
N ASN A 266 1.61 46.15 -21.69
CA ASN A 266 1.54 46.32 -23.15
C ASN A 266 0.16 46.81 -23.60
N LEU A 267 -0.92 46.35 -22.97
CA LEU A 267 -2.27 46.80 -23.28
C LEU A 267 -2.49 48.27 -22.85
N ASP A 268 -2.06 48.67 -21.65
CA ASP A 268 -2.07 50.09 -21.22
C ASP A 268 -1.30 50.98 -22.20
N ALA A 269 -0.09 50.57 -22.59
CA ALA A 269 0.71 51.30 -23.57
C ALA A 269 0.01 51.42 -24.93
N SER A 270 -0.65 50.35 -25.39
CA SER A 270 -1.39 50.35 -26.65
C SER A 270 -2.56 51.34 -26.65
N HIS A 271 -3.33 51.42 -25.55
CA HIS A 271 -4.43 52.38 -25.42
C HIS A 271 -3.93 53.83 -25.37
N ARG A 272 -2.79 54.07 -24.73
CA ARG A 272 -2.16 55.40 -24.76
C ARG A 272 -1.73 55.78 -26.16
N ILE A 273 -1.12 54.87 -26.93
CA ILE A 273 -0.77 55.13 -28.34
C ILE A 273 -2.04 55.42 -29.14
N GLU A 274 -3.10 54.64 -28.97
CA GLU A 274 -4.38 54.88 -29.64
C GLU A 274 -4.94 56.28 -29.33
N CYS A 275 -4.88 56.70 -28.07
CA CYS A 275 -5.28 58.04 -27.64
C CYS A 275 -4.42 59.13 -28.31
N LEU A 276 -3.09 58.97 -28.30
CA LEU A 276 -2.16 59.89 -28.95
C LEU A 276 -2.41 60.01 -30.45
N LEU A 277 -2.70 58.90 -31.14
CA LEU A 277 -3.06 58.89 -32.56
C LEU A 277 -4.36 59.68 -32.81
N LYS A 278 -5.37 59.57 -31.92
CA LYS A 278 -6.60 60.38 -31.99
C LYS A 278 -6.32 61.87 -31.81
N VAL A 279 -5.41 62.25 -30.91
CA VAL A 279 -4.98 63.64 -30.72
C VAL A 279 -4.23 64.14 -31.95
N PHE A 280 -3.31 63.33 -32.47
CA PHE A 280 -2.54 63.66 -33.66
C PHE A 280 -3.48 63.99 -34.82
N SER A 281 -4.57 63.25 -35.03
CA SER A 281 -5.56 63.53 -36.10
C SER A 281 -6.35 64.85 -35.96
N LYS A 282 -6.43 65.48 -34.79
CA LYS A 282 -7.19 66.73 -34.58
C LYS A 282 -6.42 67.96 -35.10
N LYS A 283 -7.14 69.05 -35.43
CA LYS A 283 -6.59 70.29 -36.01
C LYS A 283 -6.30 71.41 -35.01
N HIS A 284 -6.85 71.38 -33.78
CA HIS A 284 -6.64 72.40 -32.75
C HIS A 284 -6.60 71.80 -31.32
N ASP A 285 -5.84 72.48 -30.43
CA ASP A 285 -5.60 72.16 -29.00
C ASP A 285 -4.99 70.78 -28.70
N ALA A 286 -3.83 70.50 -29.32
CA ALA A 286 -3.10 69.25 -29.12
C ALA A 286 -2.53 69.11 -27.69
N GLU A 287 -2.27 70.21 -26.98
CA GLU A 287 -1.57 70.18 -25.68
C GLU A 287 -2.50 69.78 -24.52
N ALA A 288 -3.74 70.27 -24.51
CA ALA A 288 -4.74 69.82 -23.54
C ALA A 288 -5.08 68.33 -23.75
N ALA A 289 -5.32 67.93 -25.00
CA ALA A 289 -5.68 66.55 -25.33
C ALA A 289 -4.51 65.56 -25.10
N LEU A 290 -3.27 65.99 -25.31
CA LEU A 290 -2.08 65.21 -24.96
C LEU A 290 -1.96 64.94 -23.45
N ARG A 291 -2.29 65.94 -22.62
CA ARG A 291 -2.31 65.77 -21.16
C ARG A 291 -3.41 64.80 -20.73
N GLU A 292 -4.58 64.88 -21.34
CA GLU A 292 -5.68 63.95 -21.09
C GLU A 292 -5.28 62.50 -21.40
N CYS A 293 -4.66 62.24 -22.55
CA CYS A 293 -4.19 60.89 -22.90
C CYS A 293 -3.14 60.32 -21.94
N LYS A 294 -2.31 61.17 -21.32
CA LYS A 294 -1.29 60.73 -20.35
C LYS A 294 -1.87 60.39 -18.98
N LEU A 295 -3.00 61.00 -18.63
CA LEU A 295 -3.66 60.84 -17.33
C LEU A 295 -4.82 59.83 -17.40
N MET A 296 -5.13 59.31 -18.58
CA MET A 296 -6.19 58.33 -18.76
C MET A 296 -5.82 57.04 -18.02
N ASP A 297 -6.75 56.58 -17.19
CA ASP A 297 -6.64 55.31 -16.51
C ASP A 297 -7.22 54.20 -17.39
N HIS A 298 -6.39 53.19 -17.69
CA HIS A 298 -6.76 52.00 -18.45
C HIS A 298 -6.79 50.73 -17.57
N SER A 299 -6.86 50.91 -16.25
CA SER A 299 -6.92 49.82 -15.27
C SER A 299 -8.06 48.84 -15.56
N ALA A 300 -9.27 49.35 -15.85
CA ALA A 300 -10.44 48.53 -16.10
C ALA A 300 -10.29 47.58 -17.31
N GLU A 301 -9.61 48.01 -18.38
CA GLU A 301 -9.32 47.16 -19.54
C GLU A 301 -8.21 46.16 -19.23
N THR A 302 -7.15 46.59 -18.57
CA THR A 302 -6.01 45.71 -18.22
C THR A 302 -6.39 44.64 -17.20
N GLU A 303 -7.31 44.91 -16.29
CA GLU A 303 -7.83 43.92 -15.34
C GLU A 303 -8.53 42.73 -16.03
N LYS A 304 -9.05 42.92 -17.25
CA LYS A 304 -9.64 41.83 -18.06
C LYS A 304 -8.61 40.81 -18.53
N ILE A 305 -7.33 41.19 -18.58
CA ILE A 305 -6.21 40.28 -18.85
C ILE A 305 -5.91 39.52 -17.58
N GLN A 306 -6.36 38.26 -17.50
CA GLN A 306 -6.12 37.39 -16.35
C GLN A 306 -6.12 35.93 -16.77
N VAL A 307 -5.38 35.11 -16.00
CA VAL A 307 -5.50 33.65 -16.03
C VAL A 307 -6.29 33.20 -14.81
N GLN A 308 -7.14 32.20 -15.00
CA GLN A 308 -7.84 31.53 -13.91
C GLN A 308 -6.90 30.52 -13.26
N LEU A 309 -6.52 30.81 -12.03
CA LEU A 309 -5.72 29.92 -11.19
C LEU A 309 -6.64 29.03 -10.37
N GLN A 310 -6.46 27.73 -10.52
CA GLN A 310 -7.21 26.72 -9.80
C GLN A 310 -6.49 26.42 -8.48
N LYS A 311 -7.26 26.21 -7.40
CA LYS A 311 -6.67 25.84 -6.11
C LYS A 311 -6.06 24.46 -6.24
N VAL A 312 -4.76 24.31 -5.94
CA VAL A 312 -4.09 23.02 -5.87
C VAL A 312 -4.87 22.10 -4.92
N PRO A 313 -5.31 20.90 -5.39
CA PRO A 313 -6.04 19.98 -4.53
C PRO A 313 -5.13 19.47 -3.42
N ASP A 314 -5.70 19.21 -2.24
CA ASP A 314 -4.97 18.55 -1.16
C ASP A 314 -4.53 17.15 -1.60
N ALA A 315 -3.41 16.68 -1.06
CA ALA A 315 -3.00 15.31 -1.29
C ALA A 315 -4.04 14.36 -0.67
N GLU A 316 -4.21 13.19 -1.28
CA GLU A 316 -5.01 12.10 -0.71
C GLU A 316 -4.44 11.70 0.66
N THR A 317 -5.24 11.00 1.45
CA THR A 317 -4.75 10.36 2.66
C THR A 317 -4.17 8.98 2.33
N PRO A 318 -3.14 8.51 3.06
CA PRO A 318 -2.63 7.16 2.88
C PRO A 318 -3.77 6.15 3.08
N PRO A 319 -3.80 5.05 2.29
CA PRO A 319 -4.78 4.00 2.50
C PRO A 319 -4.61 3.41 3.91
N PRO A 320 -5.68 2.86 4.51
CA PRO A 320 -5.57 2.15 5.78
C PRO A 320 -4.46 1.10 5.72
N SER A 321 -3.66 1.01 6.78
CA SER A 321 -2.62 0.00 6.89
C SER A 321 -3.23 -1.39 6.77
N VAL A 322 -2.73 -2.16 5.81
CA VAL A 322 -3.04 -3.59 5.72
C VAL A 322 -2.36 -4.27 6.89
N ILE A 323 -3.09 -5.07 7.66
CA ILE A 323 -2.49 -5.94 8.69
C ILE A 323 -1.54 -6.92 8.00
N ILE A 324 -0.37 -7.16 8.59
CA ILE A 324 0.67 -7.98 7.98
C ILE A 324 1.12 -9.10 8.91
N PRO A 325 1.47 -10.27 8.35
CA PRO A 325 2.19 -11.31 9.05
C PRO A 325 3.36 -10.78 9.90
N GLY A 326 3.36 -11.19 11.17
CA GLY A 326 4.32 -10.77 12.19
C GLY A 326 3.87 -9.62 13.09
N ASP A 327 2.78 -8.91 12.75
CA ASP A 327 2.20 -7.91 13.64
C ASP A 327 1.18 -8.53 14.64
N ALA A 328 0.94 -7.81 15.74
CA ALA A 328 0.04 -8.30 16.79
C ALA A 328 -1.45 -8.32 16.36
N ALA A 329 -1.85 -7.45 15.42
CA ALA A 329 -3.22 -7.40 14.94
C ALA A 329 -3.54 -8.60 14.06
N PHE A 330 -2.61 -8.98 13.18
CA PHE A 330 -2.64 -10.15 12.32
C PHE A 330 -2.66 -11.44 13.13
N ALA A 331 -1.79 -11.57 14.14
CA ALA A 331 -1.81 -12.73 15.03
C ALA A 331 -3.17 -12.86 15.75
N LYS A 332 -3.74 -11.73 16.19
CA LYS A 332 -5.04 -11.71 16.85
C LYS A 332 -6.20 -12.07 15.91
N GLU A 333 -6.18 -11.58 14.67
CA GLU A 333 -7.24 -11.82 13.69
C GLU A 333 -7.17 -13.25 13.13
N GLU A 334 -5.99 -13.72 12.76
CA GLU A 334 -5.82 -14.92 11.92
C GLU A 334 -5.43 -16.18 12.72
N TYR A 335 -4.89 -16.06 13.94
CA TYR A 335 -4.31 -17.20 14.67
C TYR A 335 -5.04 -17.58 15.96
N VAL A 336 -5.85 -16.68 16.54
CA VAL A 336 -6.40 -16.89 17.89
C VAL A 336 -7.42 -18.04 17.98
N ASN A 337 -8.08 -18.38 16.86
CA ASN A 337 -9.16 -19.37 16.81
C ASN A 337 -8.78 -20.66 16.04
N LEU A 338 -7.50 -20.91 15.80
CA LEU A 338 -7.07 -22.11 15.06
C LEU A 338 -7.23 -23.38 15.91
N ALA A 339 -7.75 -24.44 15.29
CA ALA A 339 -7.99 -25.73 15.94
C ALA A 339 -6.70 -26.48 16.32
N SER A 340 -5.59 -26.15 15.67
CA SER A 340 -4.25 -26.62 16.01
C SER A 340 -3.26 -25.48 15.94
N ALA A 341 -2.18 -25.58 16.72
CA ALA A 341 -1.11 -24.59 16.73
C ALA A 341 -0.48 -24.49 15.33
N ALA A 342 -0.39 -23.26 14.84
CA ALA A 342 0.29 -22.94 13.59
C ALA A 342 1.76 -22.59 13.85
N SER A 343 2.55 -22.59 12.78
CA SER A 343 3.93 -22.07 12.84
C SER A 343 3.92 -20.56 13.12
N ALA A 344 5.03 -20.03 13.63
CA ALA A 344 5.15 -18.59 13.85
C ALA A 344 4.95 -17.82 12.52
N PRO A 345 4.17 -16.72 12.50
CA PRO A 345 3.93 -16.00 11.28
C PRO A 345 5.20 -15.47 10.62
N GLN A 346 5.30 -15.61 9.30
CA GLN A 346 6.43 -15.09 8.54
C GLN A 346 6.40 -13.57 8.53
N THR A 347 7.46 -12.90 8.98
CA THR A 347 7.51 -11.43 8.93
C THR A 347 7.60 -10.95 7.47
N CYS A 348 6.74 -10.00 7.07
CA CYS A 348 6.83 -9.42 5.74
C CYS A 348 8.08 -8.54 5.58
N ALA A 349 8.87 -8.79 4.53
CA ALA A 349 9.92 -7.88 4.11
C ALA A 349 9.32 -6.70 3.32
N LEU A 350 8.87 -5.66 4.03
CA LEU A 350 8.38 -4.46 3.36
C LEU A 350 9.58 -3.65 2.82
N PRO A 351 9.61 -3.34 1.50
CA PRO A 351 10.77 -2.71 0.87
C PRO A 351 11.01 -1.26 1.35
N PHE A 352 10.03 -0.65 2.01
CA PHE A 352 10.13 0.67 2.60
C PHE A 352 9.30 0.72 3.87
N GLN A 353 9.95 0.78 5.04
CA GLN A 353 9.34 1.43 6.20
C GLN A 353 9.31 2.92 5.86
N LEU A 354 8.22 3.37 5.23
CA LEU A 354 7.95 4.80 5.13
C LEU A 354 7.86 5.30 6.56
N ALA A 355 8.88 6.04 7.00
CA ALA A 355 8.76 6.92 8.15
C ALA A 355 7.61 7.88 7.80
N MET A 356 6.43 7.58 8.33
CA MET A 356 5.24 8.41 8.17
C MET A 356 5.45 9.76 8.84
#